data_AF-A0A0B6Y416-F1
#
_entry.id   AF-A0A0B6Y416-F1
#
_cell.length_a   1.000
_cell.length_b   1.000
_cell.length_c   1.000
_cell.angle_alpha   90.00
_cell.angle_beta   90.00
_cell.angle_gamma   90.00
#
_symmetry.space_group_name_H-M   'P 1'
#
loop_
_entity.id
_entity.type
_entity.pdbx_description
1 polymer ?
#
loop_
_entity_poly.entity_id
_entity_poly.type
_entity_poly.pdbx_seq_one_letter_code
_entity_poly.pdbx_strand_id
1 'polypeptide(L)'
;ATAELLWLSEREETELSRDWGGRDLNLPELDEYHKSLVRQMESRESQFNAVQEKGGAMILDRHPSARTVEAYMSTLQSQWSWLVHLSWCLEAQIKHCTEHKIFFEEAQHCEQWMIRHSELLLNRFSSDNIPIDQAQVLLADLQGLQDQIREYDRRVSALVVKSHDIIPLKQ
;
A
#
# COMPACT_ATOMS: atom_id res chain seq x y z
N ALA A 1 -31.05 4.52 11.39
CA ALA A 1 -30.53 5.84 11.76
C ALA A 1 -29.34 5.70 12.72
N THR A 2 -29.58 5.39 13.99
CA THR A 2 -28.55 5.26 15.04
C THR A 2 -27.61 4.07 14.85
N ALA A 3 -28.09 2.93 14.36
CA ALA A 3 -27.24 1.75 14.13
C ALA A 3 -26.19 1.95 13.01
N GLU A 4 -26.57 2.63 11.92
CA GLU A 4 -25.63 2.95 10.82
C GLU A 4 -24.58 3.97 11.25
N LEU A 5 -24.96 4.94 12.09
CA LEU A 5 -24.02 5.91 12.66
C LEU A 5 -23.01 5.25 13.62
N LEU A 6 -23.45 4.27 14.41
CA LEU A 6 -22.57 3.49 15.30
C LEU A 6 -21.59 2.62 14.50
N TRP A 7 -22.09 1.95 13.46
CA TRP A 7 -21.29 1.12 12.55
C TRP A 7 -20.17 1.92 11.87
N LEU A 8 -20.43 3.19 11.55
CA LEU A 8 -19.47 4.14 10.98
C LEU A 8 -18.40 4.55 12.00
N SER A 9 -18.80 4.94 13.22
CA SER A 9 -17.85 5.41 14.23
C SER A 9 -16.86 4.33 14.66
N GLU A 10 -17.33 3.08 14.81
CA GLU A 10 -16.45 1.95 15.17
C GLU A 10 -15.36 1.70 14.12
N ARG A 11 -15.68 1.90 12.83
CA ARG A 11 -14.73 1.72 11.72
C ARG A 11 -13.74 2.86 11.62
N GLU A 12 -14.22 4.09 11.81
CA GLU A 12 -13.36 5.27 11.86
C GLU A 12 -12.31 5.14 12.98
N GLU A 13 -12.73 4.76 14.20
CA GLU A 13 -11.81 4.59 15.33
C GLU A 13 -10.76 3.51 15.06
N THR A 14 -11.17 2.41 14.41
CA THR A 14 -10.25 1.32 14.02
C THR A 14 -9.16 1.83 13.06
N GLU A 15 -9.53 2.62 12.04
CA GLU A 15 -8.56 3.09 11.06
C GLU A 15 -7.69 4.25 11.57
N LEU A 16 -8.23 5.12 12.41
CA LEU A 16 -7.48 6.23 13.01
C LEU A 16 -6.45 5.77 14.05
N SER A 17 -6.71 4.65 14.73
CA SER A 17 -5.83 4.10 15.77
C SER A 17 -4.79 3.12 15.24
N ARG A 18 -4.86 2.73 13.96
CA ARG A 18 -4.00 1.71 13.36
C ARG A 18 -2.54 2.18 13.26
N ASP A 19 -1.62 1.34 13.74
CA ASP A 19 -0.19 1.55 13.57
C ASP A 19 0.27 1.07 12.18
N TRP A 20 0.43 2.03 11.27
CA TRP A 20 0.89 1.81 9.90
C TRP A 20 2.41 1.57 9.78
N GLY A 21 3.19 1.87 10.82
CA GLY A 21 4.63 1.61 10.88
C GLY A 21 4.98 0.25 11.49
N GLY A 22 3.99 -0.43 12.07
CA GLY A 22 4.16 -1.70 12.77
C GLY A 22 4.82 -2.78 11.93
N ARG A 23 5.83 -3.44 12.50
CA ARG A 23 6.61 -4.50 11.82
C ARG A 23 5.75 -5.69 11.40
N ASP A 24 4.69 -5.96 12.16
CA ASP A 24 3.76 -7.09 11.97
C ASP A 24 2.50 -6.71 11.16
N LEU A 25 2.49 -5.56 10.48
CA LEU A 25 1.35 -5.12 9.68
C LEU A 25 1.07 -6.10 8.53
N ASN A 26 -0.06 -6.81 8.60
CA ASN A 26 -0.48 -7.77 7.59
C ASN A 26 -1.20 -7.06 6.43
N LEU A 27 -0.44 -6.60 5.44
CA LEU A 27 -0.97 -5.85 4.28
C LEU A 27 -1.97 -6.66 3.43
N PRO A 28 -1.77 -7.96 3.15
CA PRO A 28 -2.76 -8.77 2.44
C PRO A 28 -4.12 -8.86 3.17
N GLU A 29 -4.11 -9.03 4.49
CA GLU A 29 -5.33 -9.07 5.29
C GLU A 29 -6.05 -7.71 5.30
N LEU A 30 -5.27 -6.63 5.37
CA LEU A 30 -5.75 -5.26 5.26
C LEU A 30 -6.40 -4.95 3.90
N ASP A 31 -5.82 -5.43 2.81
CA ASP A 31 -6.36 -5.28 1.46
C ASP A 31 -7.68 -6.04 1.30
N GLU A 32 -7.78 -7.27 1.82
CA GLU A 32 -9.05 -8.02 1.85
C GLU A 32 -10.10 -7.35 2.74
N TYR A 33 -9.69 -6.79 3.87
CA TYR A 33 -10.56 -5.96 4.72
C TYR A 33 -11.10 -4.75 3.94
N HIS A 34 -10.23 -3.99 3.26
CA HIS A 34 -10.61 -2.85 2.43
C HIS A 34 -11.60 -3.26 1.32
N LYS A 35 -11.32 -4.33 0.58
CA LYS A 35 -12.25 -4.85 -0.45
C LYS A 35 -13.61 -5.23 0.13
N SER A 36 -13.62 -5.84 1.32
CA SER A 36 -14.85 -6.18 2.03
C SER A 36 -15.64 -4.94 2.44
N LEU A 37 -14.94 -3.90 2.91
CA LEU A 37 -15.54 -2.61 3.26
C LEU A 37 -16.18 -1.95 2.03
N VAL A 38 -15.48 -1.89 0.90
CA VAL A 38 -15.99 -1.31 -0.35
C VAL A 38 -17.24 -2.05 -0.83
N ARG A 39 -17.25 -3.39 -0.86
CA ARG A 39 -18.46 -4.17 -1.21
C ARG A 39 -19.64 -3.89 -0.29
N GLN A 40 -19.35 -3.72 1.01
CA GLN A 40 -20.36 -3.35 2.00
C GLN A 40 -20.89 -1.93 1.81
N MET A 41 -20.09 -1.02 1.26
CA MET A 41 -20.52 0.33 0.88
C MET A 41 -21.37 0.28 -0.38
N GLU A 42 -20.90 -0.36 -1.44
CA GLU A 42 -21.63 -0.51 -2.71
C GLU A 42 -23.03 -1.11 -2.50
N SER A 43 -23.15 -2.14 -1.65
CA SER A 43 -24.47 -2.74 -1.36
C SER A 43 -25.43 -1.80 -0.63
N ARG A 44 -24.92 -0.83 0.14
CA ARG A 44 -25.71 0.18 0.87
C ARG A 44 -25.99 1.44 0.07
N GLU A 45 -25.21 1.72 -0.96
CA GLU A 45 -25.32 2.94 -1.77
C GLU A 45 -26.73 3.11 -2.37
N SER A 46 -27.32 2.01 -2.87
CA SER A 46 -28.68 2.02 -3.42
C SER A 46 -29.73 2.46 -2.38
N GLN A 47 -29.60 1.98 -1.15
CA GLN A 47 -30.51 2.34 -0.05
C GLN A 47 -30.29 3.78 0.40
N PHE A 48 -29.03 4.22 0.49
CA PHE A 48 -28.68 5.61 0.79
C PHE A 48 -29.31 6.56 -0.24
N ASN A 49 -29.15 6.27 -1.53
CA ASN A 49 -29.70 7.08 -2.62
C ASN A 49 -31.24 7.14 -2.57
N ALA A 50 -31.91 6.01 -2.32
CA ALA A 50 -33.37 5.98 -2.19
C ALA A 50 -33.89 6.81 -1.00
N VAL A 51 -33.15 6.83 0.11
CA VAL A 51 -33.48 7.66 1.28
C VAL A 51 -33.29 9.14 0.97
N GLN A 52 -32.19 9.50 0.32
CA GLN A 52 -31.91 10.88 -0.11
C GLN A 52 -32.97 11.39 -1.09
N GLU A 53 -33.34 10.58 -2.10
CA GLU A 53 -34.36 10.93 -3.08
C GLU A 53 -35.73 11.17 -2.42
N LYS A 54 -36.15 10.26 -1.54
CA LYS A 54 -37.41 10.40 -0.79
C LYS A 54 -37.41 11.62 0.12
N GLY A 55 -36.29 11.89 0.80
CA GLY A 55 -36.11 13.08 1.63
C GLY A 55 -36.20 14.38 0.81
N GLY A 56 -35.53 14.41 -0.35
CA GLY A 56 -35.60 15.52 -1.31
C GLY A 56 -37.02 15.78 -1.82
N ALA A 57 -37.77 14.73 -2.15
CA ALA A 57 -39.16 14.84 -2.57
C ALA A 57 -40.05 15.47 -1.47
N MET A 58 -39.90 15.04 -0.21
CA MET A 58 -40.65 15.62 0.92
C MET A 58 -40.33 17.12 1.14
N ILE A 59 -39.08 17.53 0.91
CA ILE A 59 -38.67 18.92 1.01
C ILE A 59 -39.30 19.74 -0.13
N LEU A 60 -39.27 19.21 -1.36
CA LEU A 60 -39.87 19.84 -2.53
C LEU A 60 -41.39 20.03 -2.38
N ASP A 61 -42.08 19.04 -1.80
CA ASP A 61 -43.51 19.07 -1.51
C ASP A 61 -43.90 19.96 -0.32
N ARG A 62 -42.93 20.68 0.28
CA ARG A 62 -43.12 21.57 1.44
C ARG A 62 -43.76 20.87 2.64
N HIS A 63 -43.31 19.65 2.92
CA HIS A 63 -43.78 18.86 4.06
C HIS A 63 -43.67 19.69 5.37
N PRO A 64 -44.63 19.58 6.31
CA PRO A 64 -44.62 20.37 7.55
C PRO A 64 -43.33 20.24 8.38
N SER A 65 -42.66 19.09 8.29
CA SER A 65 -41.38 18.78 8.95
C SER A 65 -40.15 18.92 8.04
N ALA A 66 -40.24 19.61 6.90
CA ALA A 66 -39.17 19.69 5.89
C ALA A 66 -37.81 20.10 6.47
N ARG A 67 -37.79 21.06 7.42
CA ARG A 67 -36.57 21.51 8.08
C ARG A 67 -35.85 20.39 8.85
N THR A 68 -36.60 19.50 9.49
CA THR A 68 -36.04 18.34 10.20
C THR A 68 -35.54 17.29 9.22
N VAL A 69 -36.28 17.06 8.12
CA VAL A 69 -35.88 16.14 7.05
C VAL A 69 -34.56 16.61 6.42
N GLU A 70 -34.46 17.89 6.07
CA GLU A 70 -33.26 18.50 5.49
C GLU A 70 -32.04 18.36 6.39
N ALA A 71 -32.17 18.65 7.69
CA ALA A 71 -31.07 18.48 8.65
C ALA A 71 -30.58 17.03 8.71
N TYR A 72 -31.50 16.06 8.67
CA TYR A 72 -31.17 14.64 8.71
C TYR A 72 -30.53 14.16 7.38
N MET A 73 -31.03 14.62 6.23
CA MET A 73 -30.44 14.34 4.92
C MET A 73 -29.02 14.90 4.79
N SER A 74 -28.79 16.12 5.26
CA SER A 74 -27.46 16.74 5.28
C SER A 74 -26.50 15.95 6.17
N THR A 75 -26.94 15.51 7.34
CA THR A 75 -26.11 14.68 8.23
C THR A 75 -25.74 13.36 7.56
N LEU A 76 -26.72 12.67 6.97
CA LEU A 76 -26.50 11.40 6.29
C LEU A 76 -25.53 11.55 5.11
N GLN A 77 -25.65 12.64 4.33
CA GLN A 77 -24.75 12.95 3.24
C GLN A 77 -23.31 13.17 3.72
N SER A 78 -23.12 13.98 4.77
CA SER A 78 -21.79 14.21 5.34
C SER A 78 -21.14 12.91 5.82
N GLN A 79 -21.90 12.06 6.48
CA GLN A 79 -21.42 10.76 6.97
C GLN A 79 -21.04 9.81 5.83
N TRP A 80 -21.84 9.77 4.76
CA TRP A 80 -21.52 8.97 3.57
C TRP A 80 -20.24 9.46 2.89
N SER A 81 -20.13 10.76 2.67
CA SER A 81 -18.93 11.37 2.09
C SER A 81 -17.69 11.12 2.94
N TRP A 82 -17.82 11.17 4.27
CA TRP A 82 -16.75 10.82 5.18
C TRP A 82 -16.28 9.37 5.02
N LEU A 83 -17.21 8.42 4.93
CA LEU A 83 -16.87 7.00 4.72
C LEU A 83 -16.15 6.77 3.40
N VAL A 84 -16.59 7.44 2.33
CA VAL A 84 -15.93 7.39 1.02
C VAL A 84 -14.50 7.91 1.14
N HIS A 85 -14.28 9.06 1.77
CA HIS A 85 -12.93 9.59 2.00
C HIS A 85 -12.07 8.64 2.85
N LEU A 86 -12.62 8.06 3.91
CA LEU A 86 -11.90 7.11 4.75
C LEU A 86 -11.46 5.88 3.95
N SER A 87 -12.31 5.36 3.05
CA SER A 87 -11.95 4.23 2.19
C SER A 87 -10.82 4.57 1.21
N TRP A 88 -10.81 5.77 0.62
CA TRP A 88 -9.70 6.23 -0.23
C TRP A 88 -8.40 6.40 0.54
N CYS A 89 -8.47 6.96 1.76
CA CYS A 89 -7.30 7.06 2.63
C CYS A 89 -6.74 5.68 2.96
N LEU A 90 -7.63 4.71 3.28
CA LEU A 90 -7.24 3.34 3.56
C LEU A 90 -6.56 2.67 2.36
N GLU A 91 -7.14 2.78 1.18
CA GLU A 91 -6.56 2.27 -0.08
C GLU A 91 -5.18 2.85 -0.35
N ALA A 92 -5.05 4.18 -0.29
CA ALA A 92 -3.78 4.87 -0.50
C ALA A 92 -2.72 4.43 0.51
N GLN A 93 -3.09 4.32 1.79
CA GLN A 93 -2.18 3.92 2.84
C GLN A 93 -1.70 2.47 2.69
N ILE A 94 -2.60 1.53 2.34
CA ILE A 94 -2.24 0.15 2.03
C ILE A 94 -1.26 0.10 0.86
N LYS A 95 -1.53 0.87 -0.20
CA LYS A 95 -0.67 0.96 -1.38
C LYS A 95 0.73 1.47 -1.00
N HIS A 96 0.81 2.59 -0.27
CA HIS A 96 2.08 3.17 0.14
C HIS A 96 2.89 2.24 1.05
N CYS A 97 2.24 1.59 2.02
CA CYS A 97 2.92 0.60 2.87
C CYS A 97 3.41 -0.61 2.05
N THR A 98 2.65 -1.05 1.05
CA THR A 98 3.04 -2.15 0.16
C THR A 98 4.26 -1.77 -0.68
N GLU A 99 4.23 -0.60 -1.32
CA GLU A 99 5.33 -0.08 -2.13
C GLU A 99 6.60 0.10 -1.28
N HIS A 100 6.45 0.62 -0.05
CA HIS A 100 7.54 0.76 0.91
C HIS A 100 8.16 -0.60 1.27
N LYS A 101 7.36 -1.61 1.65
CA LYS A 101 7.88 -2.95 1.98
C LYS A 101 8.62 -3.58 0.81
N ILE A 102 8.02 -3.58 -0.38
CA ILE A 102 8.64 -4.14 -1.59
C ILE A 102 9.97 -3.43 -1.89
N PHE A 103 9.99 -2.10 -1.82
CA PHE A 103 11.21 -1.32 -2.07
C PHE A 103 12.35 -1.71 -1.13
N PHE A 104 12.10 -1.77 0.18
CA PHE A 104 13.14 -2.10 1.15
C PHE A 104 13.57 -3.57 1.09
N GLU A 105 12.65 -4.49 0.77
CA GLU A 105 13.00 -5.90 0.49
C GLU A 105 13.90 -6.03 -0.74
N GLU A 106 13.57 -5.32 -1.84
CA GLU A 106 14.38 -5.29 -3.06
C GLU A 106 15.77 -4.68 -2.81
N ALA A 107 15.82 -3.57 -2.05
CA ALA A 107 17.07 -2.91 -1.68
C ALA A 107 17.96 -3.82 -0.82
N GLN A 108 17.38 -4.45 0.20
CA GLN A 108 18.08 -5.40 1.06
C GLN A 108 18.61 -6.61 0.26
N HIS A 109 17.80 -7.12 -0.68
CA HIS A 109 18.25 -8.20 -1.55
C HIS A 109 19.43 -7.78 -2.45
N CYS A 110 19.41 -6.56 -2.98
CA CYS A 110 20.52 -6.02 -3.78
C CYS A 110 21.79 -5.86 -2.94
N GLU A 111 21.67 -5.28 -1.75
CA GLU A 111 22.77 -5.13 -0.80
C GLU A 111 23.40 -6.48 -0.43
N GLN A 112 22.59 -7.46 -0.03
CA GLN A 112 23.08 -8.79 0.33
C GLN A 112 23.73 -9.53 -0.85
N TRP A 113 23.24 -9.32 -2.06
CA TRP A 113 23.84 -9.89 -3.26
C TRP A 113 25.22 -9.26 -3.50
N MET A 114 25.33 -7.92 -3.41
CA MET A 114 26.60 -7.21 -3.59
C MET A 114 27.65 -7.65 -2.56
N ILE A 115 27.28 -7.74 -1.29
CA ILE A 115 28.18 -8.20 -0.21
C ILE A 115 28.71 -9.61 -0.53
N ARG A 116 27.81 -10.56 -0.84
CA ARG A 116 28.19 -11.94 -1.17
C ARG A 116 29.14 -12.04 -2.37
N HIS A 117 28.90 -11.26 -3.42
CA HIS A 117 29.73 -11.30 -4.62
C HIS A 117 31.06 -10.57 -4.44
N SER A 118 31.11 -9.53 -3.61
CA SER A 118 32.37 -8.89 -3.20
C SER A 118 33.26 -9.87 -2.41
N GLU A 119 32.67 -10.64 -1.49
CA GLU A 119 33.40 -11.67 -0.74
C GLU A 119 33.89 -12.80 -1.66
N LEU A 120 33.07 -13.23 -2.62
CA LEU A 120 33.45 -14.24 -3.62
C LEU A 120 34.63 -13.74 -4.47
N LEU A 121 34.59 -12.49 -4.91
CA LEU A 121 35.69 -11.85 -5.66
C LEU A 121 37.01 -11.88 -4.87
N LEU A 122 36.95 -11.51 -3.59
CA LEU A 122 38.10 -11.46 -2.70
C LEU A 122 38.68 -12.86 -2.42
N ASN A 123 37.84 -13.88 -2.24
CA ASN A 123 38.28 -15.20 -1.77
C ASN A 123 38.66 -16.16 -2.91
N ARG A 124 38.01 -16.07 -4.07
CA ARG A 124 38.18 -17.05 -5.16
C ARG A 124 39.17 -16.60 -6.23
N PHE A 125 39.36 -15.30 -6.42
CA PHE A 125 40.12 -14.75 -7.55
C PHE A 125 41.41 -14.01 -7.14
N SER A 126 41.78 -14.01 -5.86
CA SER A 126 42.95 -13.30 -5.33
C SER A 126 44.25 -14.12 -5.28
N SER A 127 44.26 -15.34 -5.82
CA SER A 127 45.44 -16.22 -5.78
C SER A 127 46.45 -15.89 -6.87
N ASP A 128 47.73 -15.75 -6.49
CA ASP A 128 48.83 -15.43 -7.42
C ASP A 128 49.35 -16.64 -8.22
N ASN A 129 48.94 -17.87 -7.86
CA ASN A 129 49.51 -19.11 -8.42
C ASN A 129 48.42 -20.05 -8.98
N ILE A 130 47.70 -19.58 -10.00
CA ILE A 130 46.59 -20.31 -10.63
C ILE A 130 47.12 -21.17 -11.80
N PRO A 131 46.88 -22.50 -11.80
CA PRO A 131 47.16 -23.38 -12.93
C PRO A 131 46.44 -22.95 -14.22
N ILE A 132 47.06 -23.15 -15.38
CA ILE A 132 46.56 -22.62 -16.66
C ILE A 132 45.18 -23.17 -17.05
N ASP A 133 44.90 -24.42 -16.68
CA ASP A 133 43.63 -25.13 -16.88
C ASP A 133 42.53 -24.55 -15.97
N GLN A 134 42.87 -24.12 -14.77
CA GLN A 134 41.95 -23.43 -13.86
C GLN A 134 41.74 -21.95 -14.24
N ALA A 135 42.76 -21.31 -14.83
CA ALA A 135 42.69 -19.91 -15.23
C ALA A 135 41.61 -19.66 -16.28
N GLN A 136 41.42 -20.56 -17.25
CA GLN A 136 40.36 -20.43 -18.27
C GLN A 136 38.96 -20.50 -17.66
N VAL A 137 38.75 -21.41 -16.70
CA VAL A 137 37.47 -21.55 -15.99
C VAL A 137 37.18 -20.29 -15.17
N LEU A 138 38.17 -19.81 -14.41
CA LEU A 138 38.01 -18.59 -13.60
C LEU A 138 37.74 -17.36 -14.47
N LEU A 139 38.33 -17.28 -15.67
CA LEU A 139 38.07 -16.18 -16.60
C LEU A 139 36.63 -16.22 -17.14
N ALA A 140 36.12 -17.40 -17.48
CA ALA A 140 34.71 -17.55 -17.87
C ALA A 140 33.76 -17.18 -16.73
N ASP A 141 34.08 -17.60 -15.49
CA ASP A 141 33.30 -17.23 -14.30
C ASP A 141 33.29 -15.72 -14.06
N LEU A 142 34.45 -15.04 -14.23
CA LEU A 142 34.55 -13.59 -14.10
C LEU A 142 33.75 -12.84 -15.17
N GLN A 143 33.71 -13.36 -16.40
CA GLN A 143 32.87 -12.79 -17.47
C GLN A 143 31.38 -12.91 -17.12
N GLY A 144 30.94 -14.08 -16.65
CA GLY A 144 29.57 -14.27 -16.19
C GLY A 144 29.22 -13.35 -15.03
N LEU A 145 30.14 -13.20 -14.07
CA LEU A 145 29.97 -12.29 -12.94
C LEU A 145 29.90 -10.82 -13.39
N GLN A 146 30.68 -10.41 -14.39
CA GLN A 146 30.62 -9.07 -14.95
C GLN A 146 29.23 -8.75 -15.52
N ASP A 147 28.61 -9.70 -16.21
CA ASP A 147 27.26 -9.50 -16.76
C ASP A 147 26.21 -9.43 -15.65
N GLN A 148 26.35 -10.23 -14.59
CA GLN A 148 25.47 -10.13 -13.41
C GLN A 148 25.63 -8.79 -12.68
N ILE A 149 26.87 -8.28 -12.54
CA ILE A 149 27.11 -6.95 -11.95
C ILE A 149 26.41 -5.86 -12.77
N ARG A 150 26.47 -5.92 -14.11
CA ARG A 150 25.76 -4.98 -14.98
C ARG A 150 24.24 -5.06 -14.82
N GLU A 151 23.70 -6.24 -14.58
CA GLU A 151 22.27 -6.40 -14.28
C GLU A 151 21.91 -5.76 -12.94
N TYR A 152 22.70 -6.01 -11.89
CA TYR A 152 22.48 -5.41 -10.58
C TYR A 152 22.67 -3.90 -10.55
N ASP A 153 23.59 -3.35 -11.34
CA ASP A 153 23.74 -1.91 -11.55
C ASP A 153 22.44 -1.28 -12.08
N ARG A 154 21.78 -1.93 -13.05
CA ARG A 154 20.47 -1.49 -13.55
C ARG A 154 19.39 -1.58 -12.48
N ARG A 155 19.38 -2.65 -11.68
CA ARG A 155 18.41 -2.82 -10.58
C ARG A 155 18.57 -1.75 -9.50
N VAL A 156 19.81 -1.49 -9.08
CA VAL A 156 20.12 -0.42 -8.11
C VAL A 156 19.76 0.94 -8.69
N SER A 157 20.06 1.21 -9.95
CA SER A 157 19.65 2.45 -10.62
C SER A 157 18.13 2.63 -10.63
N ALA A 158 17.37 1.56 -10.90
CA ALA A 158 15.91 1.59 -10.84
C ALA A 158 15.40 1.85 -9.42
N LEU A 159 16.03 1.26 -8.39
CA LEU A 159 15.72 1.55 -6.99
C LEU A 159 16.02 3.01 -6.62
N VAL A 160 17.12 3.58 -7.10
CA VAL A 160 17.44 5.00 -6.88
C VAL A 160 16.38 5.92 -7.49
N VAL A 161 15.85 5.58 -8.66
CA VAL A 161 14.72 6.34 -9.23
C VAL A 161 13.49 6.18 -8.34
N LYS A 162 13.10 4.94 -8.02
CA LYS A 162 11.91 4.60 -7.23
C LYS A 162 11.93 5.21 -5.82
N SER A 163 13.09 5.39 -5.20
CA SER A 163 13.21 5.92 -3.83
C SER A 163 12.65 7.34 -3.68
N HIS A 164 12.58 8.12 -4.76
CA HIS A 164 11.99 9.46 -4.75
C HIS A 164 10.47 9.44 -4.56
N ASP A 165 9.83 8.32 -4.89
CA ASP A 165 8.38 8.13 -4.80
C ASP A 165 7.96 7.38 -3.53
N ILE A 166 8.91 6.81 -2.77
CA ILE A 166 8.60 6.04 -1.55
C ILE A 166 8.31 6.99 -0.39
N ILE A 167 7.08 6.91 0.13
CA ILE A 167 6.65 7.71 1.27
C ILE A 167 7.31 7.19 2.55
N PRO A 168 7.92 8.07 3.37
CA PRO A 168 8.44 7.68 4.68
C PRO A 168 7.29 7.25 5.60
N LEU A 169 7.35 6.00 6.09
CA LEU A 169 6.49 5.57 7.18
C LEU A 169 7.09 6.05 8.51
N LYS A 170 6.24 6.49 9.45
CA LYS A 170 6.69 6.81 10.81
C LYS A 170 7.29 5.55 11.44
N GLN A 171 8.52 5.68 11.94
CA GLN A 171 9.20 4.68 12.76
C GLN A 171 8.74 4.77 14.22
#